data_AF-A0A834DNN5-F1
#
_entry.id   AF-A0A834DNN5-F1
#
_cell.length_a   1.000
_cell.length_b   1.000
_cell.length_c   1.000
_cell.angle_alpha   90.00
_cell.angle_beta   90.00
_cell.angle_gamma   90.00
#
_symmetry.space_group_name_H-M   'P 1'
#
loop_
_entity.id
_entity.type
_entity.pdbx_description
1 polymer ?
#
loop_
_entity_poly.entity_id
_entity_poly.type
_entity_poly.pdbx_seq_one_letter_code
_entity_poly.pdbx_strand_id
1 'polypeptide(L)'
;MFKYMSIALVSVGIFICTSMSAKQVTSQSSLSESDGFQAFAWWLLGIGALTFALLMSARMGIFQETLYKQFGKHSKEALFYNHALPLPGFIFLASDIYNHAVLFNKSESYQVPVVGVTVPVMWFYLLMNVATQYVCIRGVFILTTECASLTVTLVVTLRKFVSLIVSILYFQNPFTLWHWLGTMCVFVGTLMYTEVWNSLGTAKSPPGKEDKKN
;
A
#
# COMPACT_ATOMS: atom_id res chain seq x y z
N MET A 1 13.50 23.41 -6.86
CA MET A 1 13.29 23.75 -5.43
C MET A 1 12.09 23.03 -4.83
N PHE A 2 10.89 23.10 -5.43
CA PHE A 2 9.68 22.42 -4.94
C PHE A 2 9.84 20.91 -4.69
N LYS A 3 10.55 20.17 -5.56
CA LYS A 3 10.79 18.72 -5.40
C LYS A 3 11.56 18.35 -4.11
N TYR A 4 12.55 19.14 -3.72
CA TYR A 4 13.32 18.88 -2.49
C TYR A 4 12.51 19.26 -1.25
N MET A 5 11.76 20.37 -1.33
CA MET A 5 10.87 20.80 -0.26
C MET A 5 9.73 19.80 -0.02
N SER A 6 9.16 19.20 -1.07
CA SER A 6 8.16 18.15 -0.93
C SER A 6 8.72 16.90 -0.25
N ILE A 7 9.94 16.49 -0.62
CA ILE A 7 10.59 15.32 0.00
C ILE A 7 10.85 15.57 1.49
N ALA A 8 11.33 16.76 1.84
CA ALA A 8 11.52 17.15 3.25
C ALA A 8 10.19 17.13 4.03
N LEU A 9 9.13 17.68 3.45
CA LEU A 9 7.80 17.73 4.08
C LEU A 9 7.20 16.33 4.30
N VAL A 10 7.33 15.44 3.31
CA VAL A 10 6.90 14.04 3.42
C VAL A 10 7.69 13.32 4.51
N SER A 11 9.01 13.48 4.54
CA SER A 11 9.87 12.84 5.56
C SER A 11 9.52 13.30 6.98
N VAL A 12 9.29 14.60 7.20
CA VAL A 12 8.87 15.15 8.50
C VAL A 12 7.50 14.60 8.91
N GLY A 13 6.54 14.56 7.98
CA GLY A 13 5.21 14.01 8.26
C GLY A 13 5.24 12.54 8.66
N ILE A 14 6.01 11.71 7.93
CA ILE A 14 6.21 10.29 8.26
C ILE A 14 6.88 10.14 9.63
N PHE A 15 7.90 10.95 9.94
CA PHE A 15 8.60 10.89 11.22
C PHE A 15 7.67 11.20 12.40
N ILE A 16 6.84 12.25 12.29
CA ILE A 16 5.87 12.63 13.33
C ILE A 16 4.84 11.52 13.54
N CYS A 17 4.22 11.01 12.47
CA CYS A 17 3.26 9.90 12.56
C CYS A 17 3.90 8.66 13.19
N THR A 18 5.10 8.30 12.76
CA THR A 18 5.82 7.11 13.27
C THR A 18 6.17 7.24 14.74
N SER A 19 6.68 8.40 15.17
CA SER A 19 7.03 8.65 16.58
C SER A 19 5.81 8.61 17.49
N MET A 20 4.68 9.18 17.05
CA MET A 20 3.45 9.20 17.83
C MET A 20 2.79 7.83 17.90
N SER A 21 2.78 7.07 16.81
CA SER A 21 2.31 5.69 16.80
C SER A 21 3.20 4.79 17.68
N ALA A 22 4.52 4.98 17.65
CA ALA A 22 5.44 4.25 18.53
C ALA A 22 5.15 4.53 20.01
N LYS A 23 4.93 5.80 20.40
CA LYS A 23 4.55 6.17 21.77
C LYS A 23 3.23 5.55 22.21
N GLN A 24 2.23 5.48 21.32
CA GLN A 24 0.94 4.86 21.61
C GLN A 24 1.08 3.34 21.84
N VAL A 25 1.86 2.65 21.01
CA VAL A 25 2.13 1.21 21.17
C VAL A 25 2.87 0.96 22.47
N THR A 26 3.92 1.74 22.78
CA THR A 26 4.67 1.65 24.05
C THR A 26 3.79 1.93 25.28
N SER A 27 2.83 2.87 25.17
CA SER A 27 1.89 3.18 26.25
C SER A 27 0.91 2.04 26.51
N GLN A 28 0.43 1.35 25.47
CA GLN A 28 -0.47 0.19 25.60
C GLN A 28 0.25 -1.09 26.03
N SER A 29 1.52 -1.25 25.65
CA SER A 29 2.33 -2.42 26.01
C SER A 29 2.96 -2.35 27.42
N SER A 30 2.53 -1.42 28.27
CA SER A 30 3.03 -1.24 29.65
C SER A 30 2.57 -2.32 30.65
N LEU A 31 2.37 -3.56 30.17
CA LEU A 31 2.11 -4.75 30.98
C LEU A 31 2.90 -5.95 30.43
N SER A 32 4.24 -5.88 30.48
CA SER A 32 5.12 -7.05 30.67
C SER A 32 6.57 -6.58 30.79
N GLU A 33 7.08 -6.45 32.01
CA GLU A 33 8.51 -6.35 32.27
C GLU A 33 9.19 -7.69 31.93
N SER A 34 9.63 -7.85 30.69
CA SER A 34 10.60 -8.89 30.33
C SER A 34 11.60 -8.32 29.33
N ASP A 35 12.82 -8.10 29.81
CA ASP A 35 14.04 -7.65 29.14
C ASP A 35 13.89 -6.57 28.05
N GLY A 36 14.13 -5.31 28.43
CA GLY A 36 14.13 -4.16 27.53
C GLY A 36 15.05 -4.33 26.31
N PHE A 37 16.10 -5.17 26.41
CA PHE A 37 16.96 -5.54 25.29
C PHE A 37 16.23 -6.39 24.24
N GLN A 38 15.41 -7.38 24.66
CA GLN A 38 14.63 -8.21 23.75
C GLN A 38 13.54 -7.39 23.04
N ALA A 39 12.83 -6.53 23.76
CA ALA A 39 11.85 -5.63 23.17
C ALA A 39 12.48 -4.67 22.14
N PHE A 40 13.67 -4.13 22.45
CA PHE A 40 14.43 -3.30 21.52
C PHE A 40 14.92 -4.08 20.29
N ALA A 41 15.39 -5.31 20.46
CA ALA A 41 15.83 -6.17 19.35
C ALA A 41 14.67 -6.51 18.39
N TRP A 42 13.49 -6.85 18.90
CA TRP A 42 12.29 -7.08 18.08
C TRP A 42 11.84 -5.81 17.35
N TRP A 43 11.89 -4.66 18.01
CA TRP A 43 11.59 -3.37 17.39
C TRP A 43 12.56 -3.03 16.26
N LEU A 44 13.87 -3.20 16.48
CA LEU A 44 14.91 -2.96 15.47
C LEU A 44 14.80 -3.95 14.30
N LEU A 45 14.51 -5.23 14.57
CA LEU A 45 14.26 -6.24 13.54
C LEU A 45 13.05 -5.87 12.68
N GLY A 46 11.97 -5.38 13.29
CA GLY A 46 10.78 -4.88 12.58
C GLY A 46 11.12 -3.73 11.63
N ILE A 47 11.90 -2.74 12.09
CA ILE A 47 12.36 -1.63 11.26
C ILE A 47 13.25 -2.12 10.10
N GLY A 48 14.17 -3.04 10.39
CA GLY A 48 15.04 -3.64 9.38
C GLY A 48 14.24 -4.38 8.30
N ALA A 49 13.28 -5.21 8.71
CA ALA A 49 12.42 -5.96 7.80
C ALA A 49 11.56 -5.04 6.93
N LEU A 50 10.96 -4.00 7.50
CA LEU A 50 10.17 -3.00 6.74
C LEU A 50 11.05 -2.23 5.74
N THR A 51 12.25 -1.82 6.14
CA THR A 51 13.20 -1.12 5.27
C THR A 51 13.60 -2.00 4.08
N PHE A 52 13.93 -3.27 4.34
CA PHE A 52 14.26 -4.24 3.30
C PHE A 52 13.08 -4.47 2.35
N ALA A 53 11.86 -4.62 2.88
CA ALA A 53 10.65 -4.79 2.08
C ALA A 53 10.38 -3.57 1.17
N LEU A 54 10.60 -2.36 1.66
CA LEU A 54 10.46 -1.13 0.87
C LEU A 54 11.50 -1.06 -0.26
N LEU A 55 12.76 -1.44 0.01
CA LEU A 55 13.81 -1.50 -1.01
C LEU A 55 13.47 -2.53 -2.11
N MET A 56 13.01 -3.72 -1.73
CA MET A 56 12.57 -4.74 -2.70
C MET A 56 11.35 -4.28 -3.51
N SER A 57 10.40 -3.59 -2.88
CA SER A 57 9.23 -3.03 -3.58
C SER A 57 9.64 -1.97 -4.61
N ALA A 58 10.57 -1.08 -4.27
CA ALA A 58 11.11 -0.08 -5.19
C ALA A 58 11.84 -0.74 -6.37
N ARG A 59 12.68 -1.76 -6.08
CA ARG A 59 13.39 -2.54 -7.11
C ARG A 59 12.43 -3.27 -8.04
N MET A 60 11.34 -3.84 -7.51
CA MET A 60 10.29 -4.49 -8.32
C MET A 60 9.64 -3.51 -9.30
N GLY A 61 9.33 -2.28 -8.86
CA GLY A 61 8.75 -1.25 -9.73
C GLY A 61 9.66 -0.87 -10.90
N ILE A 62 10.96 -0.69 -10.65
CA ILE A 62 11.96 -0.40 -11.70
C ILE A 62 12.09 -1.57 -12.67
N PHE A 63 12.12 -2.81 -12.17
CA PHE A 63 12.19 -3.98 -13.03
C PHE A 63 10.97 -4.13 -13.93
N GLN A 64 9.77 -3.86 -13.42
CA GLN A 64 8.56 -3.87 -14.24
C GLN A 64 8.65 -2.83 -15.37
N GLU A 65 9.15 -1.63 -15.09
CA GLU A 65 9.32 -0.60 -16.12
C GLU A 65 10.32 -1.01 -17.21
N THR A 66 11.47 -1.57 -16.83
CA THR A 66 12.48 -2.06 -17.78
C THR A 66 11.98 -3.23 -18.61
N LEU A 67 11.31 -4.20 -17.98
CA LEU A 67 10.70 -5.35 -18.67
C LEU A 67 9.66 -4.90 -19.71
N TYR A 68 8.78 -3.96 -19.36
CA TYR A 68 7.78 -3.45 -20.30
C TYR A 68 8.39 -2.64 -21.45
N LYS A 69 9.53 -1.97 -21.23
CA LYS A 69 10.27 -1.27 -22.30
C LYS A 69 10.93 -2.25 -23.28
N GLN A 70 11.44 -3.38 -22.78
CA GLN A 70 12.21 -4.32 -23.59
C GLN A 70 11.33 -5.38 -24.29
N PHE A 71 10.29 -5.88 -23.62
CA PHE A 71 9.47 -7.01 -24.10
C PHE A 71 8.03 -6.62 -24.46
N GLY A 72 7.66 -5.36 -24.33
CA GLY A 72 6.30 -4.88 -24.60
C GLY A 72 5.33 -5.05 -23.44
N LYS A 73 4.15 -4.46 -23.58
CA LYS A 73 3.15 -4.34 -22.50
C LYS A 73 2.19 -5.53 -22.49
N HIS A 74 2.59 -6.62 -21.86
CA HIS A 74 1.75 -7.82 -21.66
C HIS A 74 1.28 -7.95 -20.21
N SER A 75 0.33 -7.11 -19.77
CA SER A 75 -0.10 -7.05 -18.35
C SER A 75 -0.70 -8.37 -17.85
N LYS A 76 -1.35 -9.15 -18.71
CA LYS A 76 -1.92 -10.46 -18.34
C LYS A 76 -0.85 -11.51 -18.04
N GLU A 77 0.21 -11.55 -18.85
CA GLU A 77 1.33 -12.47 -18.66
C GLU A 77 2.15 -12.06 -17.43
N ALA A 78 2.42 -10.76 -17.27
CA ALA A 78 3.09 -10.24 -16.09
C ALA A 78 2.30 -10.55 -14.81
N LEU A 79 0.97 -10.45 -14.84
CA LEU A 79 0.12 -10.84 -13.71
C LEU A 79 0.25 -12.34 -13.41
N PHE A 80 0.21 -13.19 -14.44
CA PHE A 80 0.37 -14.64 -14.29
C PHE A 80 1.71 -15.00 -13.65
N TYR A 81 2.83 -14.53 -14.19
CA TYR A 81 4.16 -14.86 -13.66
C TYR A 81 4.39 -14.34 -12.24
N ASN A 82 3.91 -13.13 -11.91
CA ASN A 82 4.04 -12.59 -10.56
C ASN A 82 3.28 -13.40 -9.50
N HIS A 83 2.23 -14.13 -9.89
CA HIS A 83 1.47 -14.97 -8.95
C HIS A 83 1.88 -16.44 -9.02
N ALA A 84 2.30 -16.94 -10.18
CA ALA A 84 2.71 -18.33 -10.37
C ALA A 84 4.11 -18.62 -9.81
N LEU A 85 5.08 -17.71 -10.00
CA LEU A 85 6.46 -17.93 -9.56
C LEU A 85 6.62 -18.05 -8.03
N PRO A 86 5.83 -17.34 -7.19
CA PRO A 86 5.87 -17.54 -5.75
C PRO A 86 5.21 -18.84 -5.25
N LEU A 87 4.33 -19.50 -6.03
CA LEU A 87 3.58 -20.67 -5.57
C LEU A 87 4.46 -21.83 -5.07
N PRO A 88 5.56 -22.21 -5.75
CA PRO A 88 6.49 -23.21 -5.22
C PRO A 88 7.11 -22.80 -3.87
N GLY A 89 7.30 -21.49 -3.65
CA GLY A 89 7.80 -20.97 -2.37
C GLY A 89 6.84 -21.18 -1.21
N PHE A 90 5.53 -21.25 -1.46
CA PHE A 90 4.53 -21.52 -0.43
C PHE A 90 4.60 -22.96 0.12
N ILE A 91 5.30 -23.87 -0.56
CA ILE A 91 5.55 -25.22 -0.04
C ILE A 91 6.33 -25.14 1.29
N PHE A 92 7.27 -24.20 1.43
CA PHE A 92 8.00 -24.01 2.69
C PHE A 92 7.10 -23.52 3.84
N LEU A 93 5.97 -22.86 3.52
CA LEU A 93 4.99 -22.38 4.49
C LEU A 93 3.78 -23.32 4.61
N ALA A 94 3.81 -24.50 3.98
CA ALA A 94 2.65 -25.39 3.91
C ALA A 94 2.16 -25.83 5.30
N SER A 95 3.07 -26.01 6.27
CA SER A 95 2.71 -26.35 7.65
C SER A 95 1.84 -25.26 8.30
N ASP A 96 2.24 -23.99 8.17
CA ASP A 96 1.49 -22.86 8.73
C ASP A 96 0.14 -22.69 8.03
N ILE A 97 0.10 -22.86 6.71
CA ILE A 97 -1.13 -22.81 5.91
C ILE A 97 -2.10 -23.90 6.38
N TYR A 98 -1.61 -25.12 6.61
CA TYR A 98 -2.44 -26.22 7.12
C TYR A 98 -2.99 -25.93 8.51
N ASN A 99 -2.15 -25.42 9.41
CA ASN A 99 -2.57 -25.04 10.76
C ASN A 99 -3.68 -23.97 10.73
N HIS A 100 -3.56 -22.97 9.86
CA HIS A 100 -4.59 -21.94 9.67
C HIS A 100 -5.86 -22.48 9.00
N ALA A 101 -5.74 -23.41 8.05
CA ALA A 101 -6.89 -24.05 7.43
C ALA A 101 -7.72 -24.86 8.46
N VAL A 102 -7.04 -25.59 9.36
CA VAL A 102 -7.71 -26.28 10.47
C VAL A 102 -8.40 -25.29 11.40
N LEU A 103 -7.78 -24.14 11.68
CA LEU A 103 -8.38 -23.09 12.50
C LEU A 103 -9.64 -22.50 11.83
N PHE A 104 -9.60 -22.27 10.53
CA PHE A 104 -10.72 -21.72 9.76
C PHE A 104 -11.92 -22.67 9.73
N ASN A 105 -11.67 -23.98 9.66
CA ASN A 105 -12.71 -25.00 9.72
C ASN A 105 -13.45 -25.06 11.07
N LYS A 106 -12.83 -24.56 12.15
CA LYS A 106 -13.46 -24.46 13.48
C LYS A 106 -14.28 -23.18 13.66
N SER A 107 -14.25 -22.26 12.71
CA SER A 107 -15.01 -21.02 12.81
C SER A 107 -16.51 -21.24 12.67
N GLU A 108 -17.30 -20.33 13.23
CA GLU A 108 -18.76 -20.39 13.17
C GLU A 108 -19.25 -20.49 11.72
N SER A 109 -20.29 -21.28 11.50
CA SER A 109 -20.85 -21.51 10.18
C SER A 109 -21.84 -20.39 9.83
N TYR A 110 -21.57 -19.64 8.76
CA TYR A 110 -22.45 -18.59 8.28
C TYR A 110 -23.23 -19.07 7.05
N GLN A 111 -24.54 -18.81 7.07
CA GLN A 111 -25.42 -19.06 5.94
C GLN A 111 -25.26 -17.92 4.93
N VAL A 112 -24.69 -18.21 3.76
CA VAL A 112 -24.53 -17.19 2.71
C VAL A 112 -25.92 -16.82 2.15
N PRO A 113 -26.41 -15.58 2.34
CA PRO A 113 -27.81 -15.22 2.05
C PRO A 113 -28.25 -15.40 0.59
N VAL A 114 -27.30 -15.54 -0.33
CA VAL A 114 -27.55 -15.61 -1.78
C VAL A 114 -27.44 -17.06 -2.32
N VAL A 115 -26.74 -17.96 -1.63
CA VAL A 115 -26.38 -19.28 -2.16
C VAL A 115 -26.95 -20.43 -1.32
N GLY A 116 -27.44 -20.16 -0.10
CA GLY A 116 -28.02 -21.19 0.78
C GLY A 116 -27.02 -22.26 1.23
N VAL A 117 -25.72 -22.00 1.04
CA VAL A 117 -24.63 -22.90 1.43
C VAL A 117 -24.04 -22.41 2.75
N THR A 118 -23.95 -23.32 3.71
CA THR A 118 -23.29 -23.08 4.99
C THR A 118 -21.79 -23.23 4.82
N VAL A 119 -21.05 -22.13 4.99
CA VAL A 119 -19.58 -22.14 5.00
C VAL A 119 -19.04 -21.49 6.27
N PRO A 120 -17.89 -21.93 6.80
CA PRO A 120 -17.28 -21.25 7.94
C PRO A 120 -16.96 -19.80 7.59
N VAL A 121 -17.26 -18.86 8.50
CA VAL A 121 -17.19 -17.41 8.26
C VAL A 121 -15.79 -16.98 7.79
N MET A 122 -14.73 -17.59 8.33
CA MET A 122 -13.36 -17.21 7.98
C MET A 122 -13.01 -17.50 6.51
N TRP A 123 -13.53 -18.60 5.95
CA TRP A 123 -13.38 -18.89 4.52
C TRP A 123 -14.10 -17.89 3.64
N PHE A 124 -15.28 -17.43 4.08
CA PHE A 124 -16.01 -16.37 3.38
C PHE A 124 -15.22 -15.05 3.36
N TYR A 125 -14.66 -14.63 4.51
CA TYR A 125 -13.81 -13.43 4.56
C TYR A 125 -12.54 -13.56 3.72
N LEU A 126 -11.89 -14.72 3.73
CA LEU A 126 -10.73 -14.98 2.87
C LEU A 126 -11.09 -14.83 1.38
N LEU A 127 -12.20 -15.43 0.96
CA LEU A 127 -12.67 -15.35 -0.42
C LEU A 127 -12.99 -13.91 -0.82
N MET A 128 -13.67 -13.16 0.04
CA MET A 128 -13.97 -11.74 -0.20
C MET A 128 -12.69 -10.90 -0.29
N ASN A 129 -11.69 -11.20 0.54
CA ASN A 129 -10.38 -10.55 0.50
C ASN A 129 -9.66 -10.83 -0.82
N VAL A 130 -9.57 -12.10 -1.24
CA VAL A 130 -8.93 -12.52 -2.49
C VAL A 130 -9.63 -11.89 -3.71
N ALA A 131 -10.96 -11.89 -3.75
CA ALA A 131 -11.73 -11.29 -4.85
C ALA A 131 -11.45 -9.78 -4.96
N THR A 132 -11.49 -9.07 -3.83
CA THR A 132 -11.20 -7.63 -3.79
C THR A 132 -9.75 -7.35 -4.17
N GLN A 133 -8.80 -8.15 -3.69
CA GLN A 133 -7.38 -8.03 -4.00
C GLN A 133 -7.12 -8.28 -5.49
N TYR A 134 -7.77 -9.26 -6.11
CA TYR A 134 -7.66 -9.51 -7.53
C TYR A 134 -8.11 -8.30 -8.36
N VAL A 135 -9.29 -7.74 -8.07
CA VAL A 135 -9.79 -6.54 -8.76
C VAL A 135 -8.84 -5.35 -8.56
N CYS A 136 -8.35 -5.18 -7.33
CA CYS A 136 -7.40 -4.15 -6.95
C CYS A 136 -6.07 -4.24 -7.72
N ILE A 137 -5.45 -5.43 -7.75
CA ILE A 137 -4.16 -5.68 -8.41
C ILE A 137 -4.33 -5.58 -9.92
N ARG A 138 -5.37 -6.19 -10.48
CA ARG A 138 -5.66 -6.08 -11.92
C ARG A 138 -5.81 -4.62 -12.35
N GLY A 139 -6.54 -3.82 -11.57
CA GLY A 139 -6.67 -2.38 -11.81
C GLY A 139 -5.32 -1.64 -11.77
N VAL A 140 -4.44 -1.98 -10.83
CA VAL A 140 -3.09 -1.40 -10.76
C VAL A 140 -2.26 -1.79 -11.99
N PHE A 141 -2.22 -3.06 -12.37
CA PHE A 141 -1.46 -3.51 -13.55
C PHE A 141 -1.95 -2.88 -14.86
N ILE A 142 -3.26 -2.67 -15.02
CA ILE A 142 -3.82 -1.94 -16.17
C ILE A 142 -3.37 -0.46 -16.12
N LEU A 143 -3.46 0.18 -14.96
CA LEU A 143 -3.03 1.57 -14.82
C LEU A 143 -1.52 1.73 -15.09
N THR A 144 -0.71 0.73 -14.71
CA THR A 144 0.74 0.69 -15.00
C THR A 144 1.04 0.58 -16.49
N THR A 145 0.14 0.01 -17.29
CA THR A 145 0.34 -0.03 -18.75
C THR A 145 -0.14 1.21 -19.48
N GLU A 146 -1.15 1.91 -18.93
CA GLU A 146 -1.75 3.10 -19.56
C GLU A 146 -1.17 4.43 -19.10
N CYS A 147 -0.58 4.50 -17.90
CA CYS A 147 -0.08 5.74 -17.31
C CYS A 147 1.40 5.65 -16.94
N ALA A 148 2.05 6.80 -16.80
CA ALA A 148 3.41 6.87 -16.27
C ALA A 148 3.46 6.36 -14.82
N SER A 149 4.58 5.73 -14.44
CA SER A 149 4.83 5.14 -13.11
C SER A 149 4.53 6.10 -11.93
N LEU A 150 4.72 7.40 -12.13
CA LEU A 150 4.38 8.44 -11.15
C LEU A 150 2.87 8.50 -10.84
N THR A 151 2.02 8.39 -11.87
CA THR A 151 0.55 8.46 -11.71
C THR A 151 0.03 7.19 -11.03
N VAL A 152 0.60 6.04 -11.37
CA VAL A 152 0.29 4.77 -10.72
C VAL A 152 0.61 4.84 -9.23
N THR A 153 1.79 5.37 -8.90
CA THR A 153 2.23 5.54 -7.52
C THR A 153 1.26 6.46 -6.76
N LEU A 154 0.84 7.59 -7.37
CA LEU A 154 -0.13 8.51 -6.79
C LEU A 154 -1.49 7.84 -6.54
N VAL A 155 -2.04 7.13 -7.52
CA VAL A 155 -3.36 6.47 -7.36
C VAL A 155 -3.32 5.39 -6.28
N VAL A 156 -2.22 4.63 -6.20
CA VAL A 156 -2.05 3.61 -5.16
C VAL A 156 -1.89 4.24 -3.77
N THR A 157 -1.12 5.33 -3.64
CA THR A 157 -0.98 6.04 -2.36
C THR A 157 -2.29 6.67 -1.92
N LEU A 158 -3.04 7.28 -2.84
CA LEU A 158 -4.36 7.86 -2.57
C LEU A 158 -5.36 6.79 -2.12
N ARG A 159 -5.40 5.62 -2.79
CA ARG A 159 -6.25 4.49 -2.36
C ARG A 159 -5.93 4.05 -0.93
N LYS A 160 -4.66 3.83 -0.63
CA LYS A 160 -4.21 3.44 0.71
C LYS A 160 -4.56 4.51 1.75
N PHE A 161 -4.44 5.77 1.38
CA PHE A 161 -4.76 6.91 2.24
C PHE A 161 -6.25 7.04 2.55
N VAL A 162 -7.11 6.96 1.54
CA VAL A 162 -8.57 6.99 1.73
C VAL A 162 -9.02 5.80 2.58
N SER A 163 -8.48 4.60 2.32
CA SER A 163 -8.76 3.43 3.15
C SER A 163 -8.34 3.61 4.60
N LEU A 164 -7.22 4.29 4.86
CA LEU A 164 -6.76 4.62 6.21
C LEU A 164 -7.72 5.60 6.89
N ILE A 165 -8.17 6.65 6.22
CA ILE A 165 -9.16 7.61 6.78
C ILE A 165 -10.45 6.88 7.14
N VAL A 166 -10.99 6.08 6.22
CA VAL A 166 -12.23 5.31 6.45
C VAL A 166 -12.06 4.37 7.63
N SER A 167 -10.91 3.69 7.74
CA SER A 167 -10.59 2.83 8.88
C SER A 167 -10.59 3.60 10.21
N ILE A 168 -9.97 4.79 10.27
CA ILE A 168 -9.97 5.63 11.48
C ILE A 168 -11.39 6.05 11.87
N LEU A 169 -12.17 6.53 10.91
CA LEU A 169 -13.55 6.98 11.15
C LEU A 169 -14.45 5.83 11.61
N TYR A 170 -14.28 4.64 11.04
CA TYR A 170 -15.08 3.47 11.36
C TYR A 170 -14.70 2.82 12.71
N PHE A 171 -13.40 2.65 12.98
CA PHE A 171 -12.91 1.98 14.19
C PHE A 171 -12.71 2.92 15.40
N GLN A 172 -12.94 4.23 15.25
CA GLN A 172 -12.84 5.23 16.33
C GLN A 172 -11.50 5.17 17.10
N ASN A 173 -10.40 4.82 16.41
CA ASN A 173 -9.07 4.71 17.01
C ASN A 173 -8.61 6.12 17.47
N PRO A 174 -7.93 6.30 18.63
CA PRO A 174 -7.59 7.61 19.16
C PRO A 174 -6.49 8.28 18.33
N PHE A 175 -6.87 8.84 17.19
CA PHE A 175 -5.99 9.62 16.34
C PHE A 175 -5.79 11.00 16.98
N THR A 176 -4.66 11.16 17.65
CA THR A 176 -4.27 12.44 18.26
C THR A 176 -4.08 13.52 17.18
N LEU A 177 -4.21 14.80 17.55
CA LEU A 177 -4.01 15.95 16.63
C LEU A 177 -2.67 15.89 15.87
N TRP A 178 -1.64 15.30 16.47
CA TRP A 178 -0.33 15.10 15.86
C TRP A 178 -0.34 14.15 14.65
N HIS A 179 -1.18 13.12 14.67
CA HIS A 179 -1.32 12.22 13.53
C HIS A 179 -2.03 12.90 12.37
N TRP A 180 -3.00 13.79 12.65
CA TRP A 180 -3.64 14.62 11.63
C TRP A 180 -2.67 15.63 11.01
N LEU A 181 -1.81 16.24 11.82
CA LEU A 181 -0.78 17.15 11.33
C LEU A 181 0.24 16.42 10.45
N GLY A 182 0.76 15.28 10.91
CA GLY A 182 1.69 14.45 10.12
C GLY A 182 1.07 13.98 8.81
N THR A 183 -0.21 13.56 8.85
CA THR A 183 -1.00 13.19 7.67
C THR A 183 -1.11 14.33 6.66
N MET A 184 -1.44 15.54 7.12
CA MET A 184 -1.53 16.71 6.24
C MET A 184 -0.18 17.07 5.62
N CYS A 185 0.91 17.00 6.39
CA CYS A 185 2.26 17.20 5.86
C CYS A 185 2.61 16.18 4.76
N VAL A 186 2.31 14.89 4.95
CA VAL A 186 2.56 13.85 3.93
C VAL A 186 1.70 14.08 2.69
N PHE A 187 0.42 14.42 2.88
CA PHE A 187 -0.50 14.66 1.77
C PHE A 187 -0.08 15.87 0.92
N VAL A 188 0.16 17.02 1.56
CA VAL A 188 0.62 18.24 0.88
C VAL A 188 1.96 18.00 0.20
N GLY A 189 2.89 17.31 0.87
CA GLY A 189 4.21 17.01 0.31
C GLY A 189 4.11 16.11 -0.92
N THR A 190 3.24 15.10 -0.89
CA THR A 190 2.98 14.22 -2.03
C THR A 190 2.40 14.99 -3.21
N LEU A 191 1.37 15.82 -2.98
CA LEU A 191 0.76 16.65 -4.02
C LEU A 191 1.77 17.62 -4.66
N MET A 192 2.60 18.25 -3.85
CA MET A 192 3.60 19.21 -4.29
C MET A 192 4.75 18.53 -5.06
N TYR A 193 5.07 17.28 -4.73
CA TYR A 193 6.01 16.46 -5.51
C TYR A 193 5.46 16.11 -6.90
N THR A 194 4.16 15.83 -7.00
CA THR A 194 3.54 15.25 -8.20
C THR A 194 3.31 16.19 -9.39
N GLU A 195 3.85 17.41 -9.42
CA GLU A 195 3.66 18.37 -10.55
C GLU A 195 2.18 18.59 -10.99
N VAL A 196 1.20 18.21 -10.18
CA VAL A 196 -0.24 18.48 -10.42
C VAL A 196 -0.46 19.98 -10.58
N TRP A 197 0.31 20.78 -9.85
CA TRP A 197 0.27 22.23 -9.94
C TRP A 197 0.77 22.78 -11.29
N ASN A 198 1.76 22.12 -11.91
CA ASN A 198 2.25 22.50 -13.24
C ASN A 198 1.24 22.15 -14.35
N SER A 199 0.55 21.00 -14.22
CA SER A 199 -0.48 20.59 -15.20
C SER A 199 -1.78 21.39 -15.08
N LEU A 200 -2.16 21.86 -13.89
CA LEU A 200 -3.28 22.80 -13.75
C LEU A 200 -2.95 24.18 -14.35
N GLY A 201 -1.68 24.59 -14.32
CA GLY A 201 -1.23 25.83 -14.94
C GLY A 201 -1.23 25.80 -16.47
N THR A 202 -0.90 24.66 -17.08
CA THR A 202 -0.88 24.51 -18.55
C THR A 202 -2.28 24.34 -19.16
N ALA A 203 -3.25 23.81 -18.41
CA ALA A 203 -4.65 23.75 -18.86
C ALA A 203 -5.34 25.14 -18.97
N LYS A 204 -4.71 26.20 -18.43
CA LYS A 204 -5.23 27.57 -18.45
C LYS A 204 -4.66 28.44 -19.58
N SER A 205 -3.72 27.93 -20.38
CA SER A 205 -3.17 28.66 -21.53
C SER A 205 -3.98 28.31 -22.80
N PRO A 206 -4.66 29.27 -23.44
CA PRO A 206 -5.30 29.02 -24.73
C PRO A 206 -4.25 28.71 -25.81
N PRO A 207 -4.57 27.88 -26.82
CA PRO A 207 -3.62 27.53 -27.87
C PRO A 207 -3.24 28.78 -28.67
N GLY A 208 -1.97 29.16 -28.58
CA GLY A 208 -1.38 30.19 -29.43
C GLY A 208 -1.41 29.73 -30.88
N LYS A 209 -1.91 30.61 -31.75
CA LYS A 209 -1.95 30.41 -33.20
C LYS A 209 -0.53 30.22 -33.74
N GLU A 210 -0.29 29.09 -34.41
CA GLU A 210 0.86 28.92 -35.30
C GLU A 210 0.61 29.74 -36.57
N ASP A 211 1.24 30.91 -36.68
CA ASP A 211 1.41 31.57 -37.98
C ASP A 211 2.66 31.02 -38.67
N LYS A 212 2.41 30.21 -39.70
CA LYS A 212 3.41 29.74 -40.68
C LYS A 212 4.07 30.95 -41.35
N LYS A 213 5.40 31.02 -41.28
CA LYS A 213 6.20 31.88 -42.15
C LYS A 213 6.90 31.03 -43.20
N ASN A 214 6.42 31.15 -44.44
CA ASN A 214 7.23 30.94 -45.66
C ASN A 214 8.11 32.16 -45.88
#